data_AF-A0A2M6WL40-F1
#
_entry.id   AF-A0A2M6WL40-F1
#
_cell.length_a   1.000
_cell.length_b   1.000
_cell.length_c   1.000
_cell.angle_alpha   90.00
_cell.angle_beta   90.00
_cell.angle_gamma   90.00
#
_symmetry.space_group_name_H-M   'P 1'
#
loop_
_entity.id
_entity.type
_entity.pdbx_description
1 polymer ?
#
loop_
_entity_poly.entity_id
_entity_poly.type
_entity_poly.pdbx_seq_one_letter_code
_entity_poly.pdbx_strand_id
1 'polypeptide(L)' 'MDTYTRDLSLSKVLESDLADIEKTLKRIAEGNYGICKYCGKEIGEKRLIARPVSSACVSCKNKLQNGA' A
#
# COMPACT_ATOMS: atom_id res chain seq x y z
N MET A 1 -7.02 31.24 0.82
CA MET A 1 -6.11 30.39 0.02
C MET A 1 -5.78 29.11 0.77
N ASP A 2 -5.47 29.16 2.07
CA ASP A 2 -5.17 27.98 2.90
C ASP A 2 -6.22 26.86 2.89
N THR A 3 -7.52 27.19 2.84
CA THR A 3 -8.59 26.17 2.85
C THR A 3 -8.60 25.32 1.59
N TYR A 4 -8.44 25.94 0.42
CA TYR A 4 -8.42 25.24 -0.88
C TYR A 4 -7.27 24.24 -0.98
N THR A 5 -6.06 24.64 -0.59
CA THR A 5 -4.89 23.75 -0.59
C THR A 5 -5.09 22.57 0.36
N ARG A 6 -5.73 22.81 1.52
CA ARG A 6 -6.01 21.76 2.51
C ARG A 6 -7.05 20.77 1.98
N ASP A 7 -8.15 21.26 1.41
CA ASP A 7 -9.21 20.43 0.86
C ASP A 7 -8.71 19.59 -0.32
N LEU A 8 -7.86 20.18 -1.18
CA LEU A 8 -7.20 19.46 -2.28
C LEU A 8 -6.29 18.34 -1.75
N SER A 9 -5.50 18.61 -0.70
CA SER A 9 -4.60 17.61 -0.11
C SER A 9 -5.38 16.43 0.50
N LEU A 10 -6.52 16.70 1.15
CA LEU A 10 -7.39 15.67 1.70
C LEU A 10 -7.98 14.80 0.58
N SER A 11 -8.53 15.42 -0.46
CA SER A 11 -9.07 14.70 -1.62
C SER A 11 -8.03 13.76 -2.23
N LYS A 12 -6.78 14.20 -2.34
CA LYS A 12 -5.70 13.40 -2.91
C LYS A 12 -5.36 12.15 -2.08
N VAL A 13 -5.39 12.27 -0.76
CA VAL A 13 -5.16 11.11 0.14
C VAL A 13 -6.30 10.10 -0.05
N LEU A 14 -7.54 10.55 -0.06
CA LEU A 14 -8.71 9.66 -0.24
C LEU A 14 -8.69 8.94 -1.59
N GLU A 15 -8.37 9.63 -2.68
CA GLU A 15 -8.19 9.02 -4.00
C GLU A 15 -7.11 7.94 -4.00
N SER A 16 -5.98 8.21 -3.33
CA SER A 16 -4.88 7.25 -3.25
C SER A 16 -5.25 6.02 -2.42
N ASP A 17 -5.94 6.20 -1.31
CA ASP A 17 -6.39 5.11 -0.45
C ASP A 17 -7.38 4.21 -1.17
N LEU A 18 -8.34 4.79 -1.91
CA LEU A 18 -9.28 4.04 -2.74
C LEU A 18 -8.53 3.20 -3.79
N ALA A 19 -7.60 3.81 -4.51
CA ALA A 19 -6.81 3.11 -5.52
C ALA A 19 -5.95 1.96 -4.92
N ASP A 20 -5.45 2.12 -3.70
CA ASP A 20 -4.73 1.07 -2.97
C ASP A 20 -5.65 -0.07 -2.56
N ILE A 21 -6.88 0.22 -2.13
CA ILE A 21 -7.91 -0.79 -1.80
C ILE A 21 -8.31 -1.57 -3.05
N GLU A 22 -8.62 -0.91 -4.16
CA GLU A 22 -9.02 -1.56 -5.42
C GLU A 22 -7.94 -2.52 -5.93
N LYS A 23 -6.68 -2.08 -5.92
CA LYS A 23 -5.54 -2.94 -6.28
C LYS A 23 -5.44 -4.14 -5.34
N THR A 24 -5.67 -3.94 -4.05
CA THR A 24 -5.60 -5.01 -3.06
C THR A 24 -6.69 -6.05 -3.28
N LEU A 25 -7.93 -5.61 -3.53
CA LEU A 25 -9.05 -6.48 -3.88
C LEU A 25 -8.77 -7.29 -5.15
N LYS A 26 -8.21 -6.66 -6.18
CA LYS A 26 -7.77 -7.37 -7.39
C LYS A 26 -6.76 -8.48 -7.08
N ARG A 27 -5.78 -8.21 -6.21
CA ARG A 27 -4.80 -9.22 -5.81
C ARG A 27 -5.41 -10.37 -5.01
N ILE A 28 -6.46 -10.11 -4.22
CA ILE A 28 -7.22 -11.17 -3.55
C ILE A 28 -7.91 -12.04 -4.60
N ALA A 29 -8.59 -11.44 -5.58
CA ALA A 29 -9.25 -12.17 -6.66
C ALA A 29 -8.26 -13.02 -7.49
N GLU A 30 -7.04 -12.53 -7.67
CA GLU A 30 -5.97 -13.25 -8.37
C GLU A 30 -5.25 -14.30 -7.50
N GLY A 31 -5.57 -14.43 -6.21
CA GLY A 31 -4.89 -15.35 -5.29
C GLY A 31 -3.49 -14.90 -4.85
N ASN A 32 -3.12 -13.66 -5.17
CA ASN A 32 -1.79 -13.08 -4.91
C ASN A 32 -1.76 -12.18 -3.66
N TYR A 33 -2.83 -12.19 -2.86
CA TYR A 33 -2.89 -11.45 -1.61
C TYR A 33 -1.89 -12.00 -0.60
N GLY A 34 -1.26 -11.10 0.17
CA GLY A 34 -0.22 -11.49 1.12
C GLY A 34 1.11 -11.87 0.49
N ILE A 35 1.30 -11.79 -0.83
CA ILE A 35 2.60 -12.03 -1.48
C ILE A 35 3.31 -10.68 -1.75
N CYS A 36 4.62 -10.61 -1.53
CA CYS A 36 5.40 -9.41 -1.81
C CYS A 36 5.61 -9.27 -3.33
N LYS A 37 5.19 -8.14 -3.92
CA LYS A 37 5.35 -7.89 -5.36
C LYS A 37 6.80 -7.77 -5.83
N TYR A 38 7.75 -7.60 -4.92
CA TYR A 38 9.17 -7.37 -5.23
C TYR A 38 10.04 -8.62 -5.09
N CYS A 39 9.71 -9.51 -4.15
CA CYS A 39 10.55 -10.68 -3.88
C CYS A 39 9.78 -12.01 -3.92
N GLY A 40 8.46 -11.98 -4.15
CA GLY A 40 7.62 -13.18 -4.23
C GLY A 40 7.38 -13.90 -2.90
N LYS A 41 7.97 -13.44 -1.80
CA LYS A 41 7.79 -14.03 -0.46
C LYS A 41 6.51 -13.54 0.22
N GLU A 42 6.00 -14.30 1.17
CA GLU A 42 4.86 -13.89 1.99
C GLU A 42 5.14 -12.60 2.78
N ILE A 43 4.11 -11.77 2.90
CA ILE A 43 4.08 -10.58 3.73
C ILE A 43 3.61 -11.03 5.10
N GLY A 44 4.42 -10.75 6.13
CA GLY A 44 4.09 -11.14 7.50
C GLY A 44 2.72 -10.64 7.94
N GLU A 45 1.95 -11.54 8.57
CA GLU A 45 0.56 -11.31 8.99
C GLU A 45 0.38 -10.02 9.81
N LYS A 46 1.24 -9.79 10.80
CA LYS A 46 1.21 -8.56 11.62
C LYS A 46 1.24 -7.27 10.79
N ARG A 47 1.92 -7.29 9.64
CA ARG A 47 1.96 -6.15 8.72
C ARG A 47 0.66 -6.01 7.93
N LEU A 48 0.06 -7.11 7.49
CA LEU A 48 -1.23 -7.08 6.81
C LEU A 48 -2.34 -6.65 7.77
N ILE A 49 -2.30 -7.06 9.04
CA ILE A 49 -3.20 -6.56 10.09
C ILE A 49 -3.05 -5.04 10.27
N ALA A 50 -1.81 -4.55 10.36
CA ALA A 50 -1.56 -3.11 10.52
C ALA A 50 -1.85 -2.29 9.25
N ARG A 51 -1.61 -2.87 8.06
CA ARG A 51 -1.85 -2.23 6.77
C ARG A 51 -2.26 -3.28 5.72
N PRO A 52 -3.57 -3.54 5.55
CA PRO A 52 -4.07 -4.60 4.66
C PRO A 52 -3.71 -4.39 3.19
N VAL A 53 -3.57 -3.12 2.76
CA VAL A 53 -3.24 -2.73 1.38
C VAL A 53 -1.74 -2.85 1.05
N SER A 54 -0.93 -3.43 1.95
CA SER A 54 0.51 -3.51 1.72
C SER A 54 0.85 -4.48 0.59
N SER A 55 1.56 -3.97 -0.43
CA SER A 55 2.03 -4.79 -1.56
C SER A 55 3.46 -5.32 -1.41
N ALA A 56 4.16 -4.98 -0.32
CA ALA A 56 5.57 -5.30 -0.10
C ALA A 56 5.80 -5.90 1.29
N CYS A 57 6.82 -6.74 1.47
CA CYS A 57 7.29 -7.17 2.79
C CYS A 57 8.18 -6.09 3.45
N VAL A 58 8.44 -6.20 4.76
CA VAL A 58 9.18 -5.17 5.53
C VAL A 58 10.58 -4.98 4.97
N SER A 59 11.27 -6.08 4.66
CA SER A 59 12.61 -6.05 4.08
C SER A 59 12.66 -5.30 2.75
N CYS A 60 11.72 -5.57 1.83
CA CYS A 60 11.66 -4.84 0.55
C CYS A 60 11.27 -3.38 0.73
N LYS A 61 10.37 -3.08 1.67
CA LYS A 61 9.98 -1.70 1.97
C LYS A 61 11.15 -0.88 2.53
N ASN A 62 11.92 -1.45 3.45
CA ASN A 62 13.12 -0.81 3.99
C ASN A 62 14.18 -0.57 2.90
N LYS A 63 14.41 -1.55 2.01
CA LYS A 63 15.33 -1.38 0.87
C LYS A 63 14.91 -0.24 -0.08
N LEU A 64 13.61 -0.05 -0.31
CA LEU A 64 13.10 1.03 -1.15
C LEU A 64 13.19 2.42 -0.50
N GLN A 65 13.18 2.48 0.83
CA GLN A 65 13.28 3.73 1.59
C GLN A 65 14.73 4.14 1.83
N ASN A 66 15.62 3.17 1.98
CA ASN A 66 17.04 3.38 2.27
C ASN A 66 17.93 3.26 1.00
N GLY A 67 17.33 3.04 -0.16
CA GLY A 67 18.01 3.05 -1.45
C GLY A 67 18.12 4.48 -1.98
N ALA A 68 19.04 5.24 -1.41
CA ALA A 68 19.62 6.47 -1.95
C ALA A 68 21.15 6.29 -1.96
#